data_AF-A0A2E8D1E7-F1
#
_entry.id   AF-A0A2E8D1E7-F1
#
_cell.length_a   1.000
_cell.length_b   1.000
_cell.length_c   1.000
_cell.angle_alpha   90.00
_cell.angle_beta   90.00
_cell.angle_gamma   90.00
#
_symmetry.space_group_name_H-M   'P 1'
#
loop_
_entity.id
_entity.type
_entity.pdbx_description
1 polymer ?
#
loop_
_entity_poly.entity_id
_entity_poly.type
_entity_poly.pdbx_seq_one_letter_code
_entity_poly.pdbx_strand_id
1 'polypeptide(L)'
;MKSYCQSIFVLLLTASAFGAERPNILLVSIDDLNDWTGCLGGHPQPKTPNIDRLAERGTLFTNAHCQSPVCNPSRASLLTGRHPHTSGVYFLSPDLKQAPALKNLDTLPERFARHGYRTLAAGKIFHTGDKRFFQEYGGSMGGFGPRPKKKISQPHGHPVRSVNQALSHYRKGTLCHSKQLEAFPGEVVHRLSPCVRWKCKSLLKAGVGNT
;
A
#
# COMPACT_ATOMS: atom_id res chain seq x y z
N MET A 1 -56.89 -33.20 -27.52
CA MET A 1 -55.93 -33.56 -26.44
C MET A 1 -54.61 -33.88 -27.11
N LYS A 2 -53.69 -32.91 -27.19
CA LYS A 2 -52.39 -33.07 -27.85
C LYS A 2 -51.28 -33.01 -26.81
N SER A 3 -50.53 -34.10 -26.74
CA SER A 3 -49.38 -34.35 -25.90
C SER A 3 -48.24 -33.37 -26.22
N TYR A 4 -47.81 -32.59 -25.22
CA TYR A 4 -46.54 -31.86 -25.23
C TYR A 4 -45.84 -32.14 -23.92
N CYS A 5 -45.33 -33.36 -23.78
CA CYS A 5 -44.47 -33.75 -22.68
C CYS A 5 -43.07 -33.94 -23.25
N GLN A 6 -42.11 -33.23 -22.64
CA GLN A 6 -40.67 -33.50 -22.68
C GLN A 6 -39.90 -33.04 -23.92
N SER A 7 -39.56 -31.76 -23.93
CA SER A 7 -38.25 -31.31 -24.42
C SER A 7 -37.81 -30.09 -23.61
N ILE A 8 -37.56 -30.30 -22.31
CA ILE A 8 -36.70 -29.40 -21.55
C ILE A 8 -35.29 -29.93 -21.80
N PHE A 9 -34.64 -29.30 -22.78
CA PHE A 9 -33.21 -29.43 -23.02
C PHE A 9 -32.50 -28.92 -21.75
N VAL A 10 -32.19 -29.84 -20.83
CA VAL A 10 -31.33 -29.56 -19.68
C VAL A 10 -29.95 -29.26 -20.25
N LEU A 11 -29.72 -27.99 -20.55
CA LEU A 11 -28.40 -27.44 -20.80
C LEU A 11 -27.67 -27.47 -19.45
N LEU A 12 -27.16 -28.64 -19.10
CA LEU A 12 -26.15 -28.82 -18.06
C LEU A 12 -24.95 -27.95 -18.48
N LEU A 13 -24.92 -26.71 -17.97
CA LEU A 13 -23.69 -25.97 -17.82
C LEU A 13 -22.80 -26.80 -16.89
N THR A 14 -22.04 -27.72 -17.49
CA THR A 14 -20.76 -28.14 -16.94
C THR A 14 -19.87 -26.91 -16.99
N ALA A 15 -20.05 -26.01 -16.02
CA ALA A 15 -19.00 -25.12 -15.60
C ALA A 15 -17.89 -26.06 -15.14
N SER A 16 -16.98 -26.36 -16.07
CA SER A 16 -15.70 -26.95 -15.73
C SER A 16 -15.12 -26.00 -14.70
N ALA A 17 -15.21 -26.40 -13.43
CA ALA A 17 -14.46 -25.77 -12.38
C ALA A 17 -13.02 -25.98 -12.81
N PHE A 18 -12.48 -25.00 -13.53
CA PHE A 18 -11.06 -24.86 -13.75
C PHE A 18 -10.52 -24.80 -12.33
N GLY A 19 -10.12 -25.97 -11.82
CA GLY A 19 -9.53 -26.10 -10.51
C GLY A 19 -8.30 -25.24 -10.60
N ALA A 20 -8.42 -24.00 -10.14
CA ALA A 20 -7.37 -23.02 -10.30
C ALA A 20 -6.16 -23.63 -9.61
N GLU A 21 -5.17 -24.07 -10.41
CA GLU A 21 -3.88 -24.46 -9.89
C GLU A 21 -3.46 -23.34 -8.94
N ARG A 22 -3.11 -23.70 -7.70
CA ARG A 22 -2.78 -22.72 -6.67
C ARG A 22 -1.56 -21.92 -7.15
N PRO A 23 -1.72 -20.65 -7.57
CA PRO A 23 -0.64 -19.95 -8.24
C PRO A 23 0.43 -19.59 -7.23
N ASN A 24 1.70 -19.60 -7.65
CA ASN A 24 2.78 -19.01 -6.88
C ASN A 24 2.64 -17.49 -6.88
N ILE A 25 2.87 -16.86 -5.73
CA ILE A 25 2.72 -15.41 -5.55
C ILE A 25 4.08 -14.82 -5.21
N LEU A 26 4.55 -13.88 -6.04
CA LEU A 26 5.75 -13.10 -5.80
C LEU A 26 5.38 -11.65 -5.52
N LEU A 27 5.60 -11.21 -4.28
CA LEU A 27 5.48 -9.82 -3.89
C LEU A 27 6.84 -9.13 -3.95
N VAL A 28 7.00 -8.18 -4.88
CA VAL A 28 8.19 -7.33 -4.96
C VAL A 28 7.90 -6.01 -4.24
N SER A 29 8.61 -5.75 -3.14
CA SER A 29 8.50 -4.50 -2.38
C SER A 29 9.77 -3.66 -2.58
N ILE A 30 9.60 -2.43 -3.05
CA ILE A 30 10.69 -1.48 -3.30
C ILE A 30 10.54 -0.34 -2.30
N ASP A 31 11.58 -0.05 -1.53
CA ASP A 31 11.57 0.99 -0.49
C ASP A 31 11.79 2.37 -1.13
N ASP A 32 10.94 3.34 -0.78
CA ASP A 32 10.99 4.73 -1.21
C ASP A 32 11.05 4.97 -2.73
N LEU A 33 10.52 4.04 -3.54
CA LEU A 33 10.37 4.23 -4.98
C LEU A 33 9.28 5.27 -5.27
N ASN A 34 9.63 6.28 -6.06
CA ASN A 34 8.71 7.27 -6.60
C ASN A 34 8.14 6.84 -7.95
N ASP A 35 7.28 7.68 -8.54
CA ASP A 35 6.64 7.48 -9.83
C ASP A 35 7.55 7.78 -11.04
N TRP A 36 8.88 7.82 -10.86
CA TRP A 36 9.82 8.15 -11.94
C TRP A 36 10.14 6.96 -12.86
N THR A 37 9.39 5.87 -12.77
CA THR A 37 9.56 4.70 -13.64
C THR A 37 9.07 4.98 -15.05
N GLY A 38 9.73 4.39 -16.05
CA GLY A 38 9.40 4.57 -17.48
C GLY A 38 7.94 4.24 -17.80
N CYS A 39 7.41 3.14 -17.25
CA CYS A 39 6.02 2.72 -17.44
C CYS A 39 4.96 3.71 -16.93
N LEU A 40 5.32 4.67 -16.07
CA LEU A 40 4.43 5.74 -15.59
C LEU A 40 4.63 7.07 -16.32
N GLY A 41 5.50 7.11 -17.34
CA GLY A 41 5.87 8.36 -18.02
C GLY A 41 6.60 9.33 -17.08
N GLY A 42 7.37 8.79 -16.14
CA GLY A 42 8.11 9.56 -15.14
C GLY A 42 9.29 10.36 -15.72
N HIS A 43 10.24 10.72 -14.86
CA HIS A 43 11.43 11.49 -15.27
C HIS A 43 12.21 10.76 -16.39
N PRO A 44 12.84 11.45 -17.36
CA PRO A 44 13.55 10.79 -18.48
C PRO A 44 14.92 10.19 -18.10
N GLN A 45 15.44 10.51 -16.92
CA GLN A 45 16.76 10.04 -16.47
C GLN A 45 16.80 8.56 -16.04
N PRO A 46 15.83 8.04 -15.26
CA PRO A 46 15.83 6.64 -14.84
C PRO A 46 15.58 5.70 -16.02
N LYS A 47 16.38 4.65 -16.10
CA LYS A 47 16.21 3.56 -17.08
C LYS A 47 15.67 2.34 -16.36
N THR A 48 14.41 1.98 -16.60
CA THR A 48 13.71 0.90 -15.87
C THR A 48 13.21 -0.25 -16.77
N PRO A 49 14.02 -0.78 -17.72
CA PRO A 49 13.53 -1.69 -18.76
C PRO A 49 12.90 -2.98 -18.21
N ASN A 50 13.35 -3.46 -17.05
CA ASN A 50 12.77 -4.65 -16.41
C ASN A 50 11.41 -4.38 -15.75
N ILE A 51 11.20 -3.19 -15.19
CA ILE A 51 9.91 -2.77 -14.61
C ILE A 51 8.93 -2.51 -15.77
N ASP A 52 9.40 -1.87 -16.84
CA ASP A 52 8.59 -1.56 -18.01
C ASP A 52 8.08 -2.84 -18.67
N ARG A 53 8.97 -3.81 -18.90
CA ARG A 53 8.61 -5.15 -19.40
C ARG A 53 7.65 -5.91 -18.47
N LEU A 54 7.74 -5.71 -17.16
CA LEU A 54 6.81 -6.33 -16.21
C LEU A 54 5.42 -5.69 -16.32
N ALA A 55 5.35 -4.36 -16.47
CA ALA A 55 4.11 -3.62 -16.64
C ALA A 55 3.38 -4.01 -17.94
N GLU A 56 4.12 -4.16 -19.05
CA GLU A 56 3.57 -4.60 -20.36
C GLU A 56 2.92 -5.99 -20.31
N ARG A 57 3.44 -6.88 -19.47
CA ARG A 57 2.95 -8.26 -19.33
C ARG A 57 1.83 -8.40 -18.29
N GLY A 58 1.49 -7.32 -17.59
CA GLY A 58 0.57 -7.34 -16.46
C GLY A 58 -0.47 -6.23 -16.51
N THR A 59 -1.00 -5.90 -15.34
CA THR A 59 -1.92 -4.77 -15.19
C THR A 59 -1.22 -3.66 -14.41
N LEU A 60 -1.08 -2.50 -15.05
CA LEU A 60 -0.49 -1.31 -14.45
C LEU A 60 -1.58 -0.45 -13.78
N PHE A 61 -1.47 -0.25 -12.47
CA PHE A 61 -2.31 0.71 -11.75
C PHE A 61 -1.65 2.09 -11.76
N THR A 62 -2.19 3.01 -12.55
CA THR A 62 -1.68 4.38 -12.68
C THR A 62 -2.05 5.29 -11.49
N ASN A 63 -2.96 4.83 -10.64
CA ASN A 63 -3.44 5.56 -9.48
C ASN A 63 -3.47 4.68 -8.22
N ALA A 64 -2.28 4.28 -7.76
CA ALA A 64 -2.10 3.49 -6.54
C ALA A 64 -1.48 4.36 -5.44
N HIS A 65 -2.12 4.40 -4.27
CA HIS A 65 -1.66 5.21 -3.14
C HIS A 65 -1.46 4.38 -1.88
N CYS A 66 -0.39 4.68 -1.15
CA CYS A 66 -0.18 4.16 0.19
C CYS A 66 -1.09 4.89 1.20
N GLN A 67 -1.44 4.20 2.30
CA GLN A 67 -2.25 4.80 3.36
C GLN A 67 -1.46 5.76 4.26
N SER A 68 -0.14 5.70 4.20
CA SER A 68 0.77 6.61 4.91
C SER A 68 2.09 6.71 4.15
N PRO A 69 2.70 7.91 4.04
CA PRO A 69 3.99 8.10 3.38
C PRO A 69 5.19 7.62 4.21
N VAL A 70 4.96 6.99 5.37
CA VAL A 70 6.03 6.48 6.26
C VAL A 70 6.11 4.95 6.14
N CYS A 71 7.32 4.40 6.08
CA CYS A 71 7.55 2.98 5.78
C CYS A 71 6.75 2.02 6.67
N ASN A 72 6.78 2.22 7.99
CA ASN A 72 6.13 1.32 8.96
C ASN A 72 4.59 1.27 8.84
N PRO A 73 3.86 2.39 8.94
CA PRO A 73 2.40 2.37 8.78
C PRO A 73 1.95 1.96 7.38
N SER A 74 2.72 2.28 6.33
CA SER A 74 2.43 1.83 4.96
C SER A 74 2.48 0.30 4.84
N ARG A 75 3.58 -0.30 5.30
CA ARG A 75 3.80 -1.76 5.26
C ARG A 75 2.83 -2.48 6.17
N ALA A 76 2.59 -1.97 7.38
CA ALA A 76 1.59 -2.52 8.28
C ALA A 76 0.22 -2.52 7.63
N SER A 77 -0.18 -1.43 6.99
CA SER A 77 -1.48 -1.34 6.34
C SER A 77 -1.65 -2.34 5.19
N LEU A 78 -0.62 -2.48 4.34
CA LEU A 78 -0.65 -3.42 3.23
C LEU A 78 -0.71 -4.88 3.70
N LEU A 79 0.12 -5.24 4.68
CA LEU A 79 0.31 -6.63 5.12
C LEU A 79 -0.75 -7.08 6.13
N THR A 80 -1.52 -6.18 6.72
CA THR A 80 -2.61 -6.52 7.65
C THR A 80 -4.01 -6.21 7.10
N GLY A 81 -4.10 -5.43 6.02
CA GLY A 81 -5.37 -4.90 5.51
C GLY A 81 -6.04 -3.89 6.46
N ARG A 82 -5.30 -3.31 7.42
CA ARG A 82 -5.83 -2.33 8.38
C ARG A 82 -5.26 -0.95 8.12
N HIS A 83 -6.12 0.06 8.05
CA HIS A 83 -5.66 1.45 7.93
C HIS A 83 -4.82 1.86 9.15
N PRO A 84 -3.88 2.82 8.99
CA PRO A 84 -3.09 3.37 10.09
C PRO A 84 -3.94 3.81 11.28
N HIS A 85 -5.09 4.46 11.03
CA HIS A 85 -6.01 4.91 12.08
C HIS A 85 -6.66 3.77 12.89
N THR A 86 -6.82 2.58 12.29
CA THR A 86 -7.34 1.38 12.96
C THR A 86 -6.22 0.63 13.67
N SER A 87 -5.06 0.51 13.02
CA SER A 87 -3.92 -0.24 13.56
C SER A 87 -3.24 0.47 14.75
N GLY A 88 -3.32 1.81 14.83
CA GLY A 88 -2.61 2.60 15.82
C GLY A 88 -1.11 2.78 15.51
N VAL A 89 -0.62 2.28 14.38
CA VAL A 89 0.76 2.49 13.91
C VAL A 89 0.77 3.74 13.03
N TYR A 90 1.46 4.79 13.50
CA TYR A 90 1.52 6.08 12.79
C TYR A 90 2.95 6.49 12.37
N PHE A 91 3.97 5.94 13.03
CA PHE A 91 5.38 6.26 12.79
C PHE A 91 6.23 4.98 12.75
N LEU A 92 7.55 5.13 12.70
CA LEU A 92 8.52 4.03 12.69
C LEU A 92 8.47 3.15 13.94
N SER A 93 7.96 3.72 15.04
CA SER A 93 7.63 3.01 16.28
C SER A 93 6.16 3.28 16.63
N PRO A 94 5.46 2.35 17.29
CA PRO A 94 5.94 1.07 17.80
C PRO A 94 6.02 -0.04 16.73
N ASP A 95 6.64 -1.16 17.09
CA ASP A 95 6.62 -2.39 16.30
C ASP A 95 5.18 -2.91 16.16
N LEU A 96 4.85 -3.57 15.04
CA LEU A 96 3.51 -4.05 14.72
C LEU A 96 2.92 -4.94 15.84
N LYS A 97 3.74 -5.76 16.51
CA LYS A 97 3.25 -6.62 17.61
C LYS A 97 2.83 -5.85 18.86
N GLN A 98 3.38 -4.66 19.06
CA GLN A 98 3.03 -3.80 20.19
C GLN A 98 1.73 -3.04 19.94
N ALA A 99 1.24 -3.02 18.70
CA ALA A 99 -0.05 -2.43 18.35
C ALA A 99 -1.18 -3.36 18.83
N PRO A 100 -1.96 -2.97 19.85
CA PRO A 100 -2.98 -3.85 20.42
C PRO A 100 -4.05 -4.27 19.40
N ALA A 101 -4.35 -3.39 18.45
CA ALA A 101 -5.31 -3.63 17.38
C ALA A 101 -4.89 -4.73 16.39
N LEU A 102 -3.61 -5.13 16.38
CA LEU A 102 -3.06 -6.13 15.46
C LEU A 102 -2.80 -7.49 16.11
N LYS A 103 -2.98 -7.63 17.44
CA LYS A 103 -2.56 -8.82 18.21
C LYS A 103 -3.19 -10.14 17.74
N ASN A 104 -4.44 -10.10 17.27
CA ASN A 104 -5.23 -11.29 16.89
C ASN A 104 -5.49 -11.38 15.38
N LEU A 105 -4.70 -10.68 14.58
CA LEU A 105 -4.90 -10.62 13.13
C LEU A 105 -3.73 -11.27 12.44
N ASP A 106 -4.01 -12.28 11.60
CA ASP A 106 -2.99 -12.87 10.74
C ASP A 106 -2.56 -11.84 9.69
N THR A 107 -1.25 -11.61 9.61
CA THR A 107 -0.68 -10.88 8.49
C THR A 107 -0.86 -11.67 7.19
N LEU A 108 -0.70 -11.00 6.04
CA LEU A 108 -0.79 -11.60 4.73
C LEU A 108 0.05 -12.90 4.59
N PRO A 109 1.35 -12.92 4.93
CA PRO A 109 2.14 -14.16 4.86
C PRO A 109 1.67 -15.22 5.87
N GLU A 110 1.25 -14.85 7.08
CA GLU A 110 0.72 -15.82 8.06
C GLU A 110 -0.59 -16.45 7.55
N ARG A 111 -1.47 -15.66 6.94
CA ARG A 111 -2.69 -16.16 6.30
C ARG A 111 -2.37 -17.15 5.18
N PHE A 112 -1.42 -16.83 4.30
CA PHE A 112 -0.98 -17.75 3.24
C PHE A 112 -0.42 -19.05 3.82
N ALA A 113 0.44 -18.96 4.84
CA ALA A 113 1.01 -20.13 5.52
C ALA A 113 -0.06 -21.06 6.09
N ARG A 114 -1.10 -20.50 6.74
CA ARG A 114 -2.25 -21.26 7.27
C ARG A 114 -3.07 -21.97 6.19
N HIS A 115 -3.01 -21.51 4.94
CA HIS A 115 -3.71 -22.11 3.80
C HIS A 115 -2.81 -22.99 2.93
N GLY A 116 -1.66 -23.42 3.45
CA GLY A 116 -0.80 -24.41 2.81
C GLY A 116 0.19 -23.84 1.79
N TYR A 117 0.37 -22.52 1.76
CA TYR A 117 1.48 -21.92 1.02
C TYR A 117 2.77 -21.97 1.83
N ARG A 118 3.88 -22.21 1.15
CA ARG A 118 5.20 -21.98 1.73
C ARG A 118 5.55 -20.49 1.62
N THR A 119 5.85 -19.84 2.75
CA THR A 119 6.09 -18.39 2.77
C THR A 119 7.55 -18.06 3.04
N LEU A 120 8.16 -17.39 2.07
CA LEU A 120 9.56 -16.98 2.10
C LEU A 120 9.68 -15.47 1.94
N ALA A 121 10.65 -14.86 2.60
CA ALA A 121 11.00 -13.46 2.41
C ALA A 121 12.51 -13.22 2.43
N ALA A 122 12.94 -12.16 1.77
CA ALA A 122 14.30 -11.63 1.84
C ALA A 122 14.26 -10.10 1.68
N GLY A 123 15.24 -9.40 2.23
CA GLY A 123 15.27 -7.93 2.21
C GLY A 123 14.36 -7.31 3.28
N LYS A 124 13.66 -6.22 2.94
CA LYS A 124 12.85 -5.43 3.88
C LYS A 124 11.37 -5.50 3.48
N ILE A 125 10.58 -6.31 4.18
CA ILE A 125 9.14 -6.48 3.87
C ILE A 125 8.27 -5.74 4.89
N PHE A 126 8.44 -6.05 6.17
CA PHE A 126 7.99 -5.25 7.30
C PHE A 126 9.06 -4.23 7.68
N HIS A 127 8.69 -3.24 8.50
CA HIS A 127 9.66 -2.27 8.98
C HIS A 127 10.65 -2.88 9.98
N THR A 128 10.17 -3.81 10.81
CA THR A 128 10.97 -4.53 11.80
C THR A 128 10.56 -6.00 11.90
N GLY A 129 11.56 -6.87 12.07
CA GLY A 129 11.37 -8.27 12.47
C GLY A 129 10.62 -9.16 11.47
N ASP A 130 11.05 -9.14 10.21
CA ASP A 130 10.52 -9.99 9.11
C ASP A 130 10.55 -11.49 9.42
N LYS A 131 11.61 -11.98 10.08
CA LYS A 131 11.78 -13.38 10.51
C LYS A 131 10.59 -13.96 11.28
N ARG A 132 9.74 -13.10 11.83
CA ARG A 132 8.61 -13.48 12.69
C ARG A 132 7.35 -13.83 11.90
N PHE A 133 7.22 -13.35 10.67
CA PHE A 133 5.97 -13.43 9.88
C PHE A 133 6.08 -14.39 8.69
N PHE A 134 7.29 -14.87 8.37
CA PHE A 134 7.56 -15.79 7.28
C PHE A 134 8.14 -17.10 7.83
N GLN A 135 7.82 -18.22 7.17
CA GLN A 135 8.37 -19.53 7.54
C GLN A 135 9.88 -19.59 7.27
N GLU A 136 10.32 -18.98 6.18
CA GLU A 136 11.74 -18.87 5.82
C GLU A 136 12.11 -17.42 5.56
N TYR A 137 13.25 -16.97 6.10
CA TYR A 137 13.73 -15.60 5.88
C TYR A 137 15.22 -15.57 5.54
N GLY A 138 15.52 -15.15 4.30
CA GLY A 138 16.87 -15.10 3.72
C GLY A 138 17.75 -13.96 4.23
N GLY A 139 17.28 -13.13 5.17
CA GLY A 139 18.05 -12.02 5.71
C GLY A 139 17.90 -10.72 4.92
N SER A 140 18.53 -9.65 5.44
CA SER A 140 18.66 -8.39 4.71
C SER A 140 19.72 -8.57 3.62
N MET A 141 19.32 -8.52 2.35
CA MET A 141 20.21 -8.71 1.19
C MET A 141 21.09 -7.47 0.90
N GLY A 142 21.66 -6.85 1.94
CA GLY A 142 22.52 -5.68 1.82
C GLY A 142 22.12 -4.53 2.75
N GLY A 143 23.03 -3.55 2.85
CA GLY A 143 22.85 -2.31 3.60
C GLY A 143 22.38 -1.15 2.72
N PHE A 144 21.96 -0.06 3.37
CA PHE A 144 21.50 1.18 2.73
C PHE A 144 22.68 1.93 2.08
N GLY A 145 23.19 1.42 0.96
CA GLY A 145 24.28 1.98 0.16
C GLY A 145 25.58 2.28 0.94
N PRO A 146 26.58 2.90 0.29
CA PRO A 146 27.67 3.51 1.02
C PRO A 146 27.12 4.68 1.84
N ARG A 147 27.13 4.56 3.17
CA ARG A 147 26.77 5.68 4.05
C ARG A 147 27.90 6.72 4.00
N PRO A 148 27.59 8.00 3.82
CA PRO A 148 28.62 9.03 3.90
C PRO A 148 29.21 9.04 5.32
N LYS A 149 30.54 9.23 5.44
CA LYS A 149 31.23 9.28 6.75
C LYS A 149 30.65 10.36 7.67
N LYS A 150 30.13 11.43 7.08
CA LYS A 150 29.40 12.51 7.76
C LYS A 150 27.99 12.57 7.20
N LYS A 151 26.99 12.66 8.08
CA LYS A 151 25.58 12.79 7.69
C LYS A 151 25.41 14.09 6.89
N ILE A 152 25.00 13.99 5.62
CA ILE A 152 24.89 15.12 4.68
C ILE A 152 23.78 16.09 5.12
N SER A 153 22.77 15.60 5.83
CA SER A 153 21.77 16.41 6.50
C SER A 153 21.34 15.72 7.81
N GLN A 154 21.40 16.45 8.93
CA GLN A 154 20.44 16.17 9.99
C GLN A 154 19.07 16.58 9.43
N PRO A 155 17.96 15.90 9.77
CA PRO A 155 16.71 16.64 9.81
C PRO A 155 16.99 17.75 10.82
N HIS A 156 17.28 18.97 10.35
CA HIS A 156 17.02 20.15 11.17
C HIS A 156 15.60 19.93 11.63
N GLY A 157 15.42 19.77 12.93
CA GLY A 157 14.12 19.46 13.48
C GLY A 157 13.16 20.52 12.98
N HIS A 158 12.42 20.24 11.91
CA HIS A 158 11.10 20.80 11.81
C HIS A 158 10.44 20.34 13.10
N PRO A 159 9.87 21.25 13.90
CA PRO A 159 9.21 20.88 15.13
C PRO A 159 7.93 20.15 14.74
N VAL A 160 8.05 18.89 14.31
CA VAL A 160 6.97 17.94 14.31
C VAL A 160 6.80 17.64 15.78
N ARG A 161 5.99 18.50 16.39
CA ARG A 161 5.49 18.45 17.76
C ARG A 161 5.31 16.98 18.13
N SER A 162 5.94 16.57 19.23
CA SER A 162 5.84 15.20 19.74
C SER A 162 4.38 14.72 19.68
N VAL A 163 4.17 13.41 19.50
CA VAL A 163 2.81 12.83 19.48
C VAL A 163 1.96 13.33 20.65
N ASN A 164 2.58 13.53 21.82
CA ASN A 164 1.95 14.10 23.01
C ASN A 164 1.50 15.56 22.83
N GLN A 165 2.29 16.39 22.14
CA GLN A 165 1.96 17.79 21.87
C GLN A 165 0.91 17.92 20.75
N ALA A 166 0.93 17.04 19.74
CA ALA A 166 -0.10 16.97 18.70
C ALA A 166 -1.47 16.55 19.30
N LEU A 167 -1.49 15.57 20.20
CA LEU A 167 -2.70 15.17 20.94
C LEU A 167 -3.20 16.27 21.89
N SER A 168 -2.31 17.06 22.49
CA SER A 168 -2.69 18.20 23.34
C SER A 168 -3.37 19.33 22.55
N HIS A 169 -2.97 19.56 21.30
CA HIS A 169 -3.61 20.55 20.42
C HIS A 169 -4.92 20.05 19.82
N TYR A 170 -5.04 18.74 19.56
CA TYR A 170 -6.30 18.13 19.13
C TYR A 170 -7.37 18.21 20.24
N ARG A 171 -6.98 18.00 21.50
CA ARG A 171 -7.85 18.24 22.67
C ARG A 171 -8.22 19.72 22.88
N LYS A 172 -7.45 20.65 22.32
CA LYS A 172 -7.64 22.11 22.44
C LYS A 172 -8.25 22.76 21.17
N GLY A 173 -8.70 21.98 20.19
CA GLY A 173 -9.50 22.45 19.05
C GLY A 173 -8.84 23.49 18.11
N THR A 174 -7.52 23.66 18.12
CA THR A 174 -6.86 24.85 17.52
C THR A 174 -6.15 24.62 16.18
N LEU A 175 -6.35 23.49 15.50
CA LEU A 175 -5.69 23.22 14.22
C LEU A 175 -6.63 23.43 13.02
N CYS A 176 -7.07 24.66 12.81
CA CYS A 176 -7.67 25.08 11.54
C CYS A 176 -7.33 26.54 11.24
N HIS A 177 -6.04 26.86 11.05
CA HIS A 177 -5.65 28.11 10.39
C HIS A 177 -4.40 27.88 9.52
N SER A 178 -4.64 27.87 8.21
CA SER A 178 -3.64 28.00 7.16
C SER A 178 -3.07 29.42 7.15
N LYS A 179 -1.74 29.58 7.26
CA LYS A 179 -1.06 30.79 6.81
C LYS A 179 0.22 30.44 6.05
N GLN A 180 0.19 30.83 4.78
CA GLN A 180 1.25 31.07 3.80
C GLN A 180 2.59 31.55 4.38
N LEU A 181 3.68 31.12 3.74
CA LEU A 181 4.94 31.83 3.66
C LEU A 181 5.23 32.13 2.18
N GLU A 182 5.95 33.23 1.98
CA GLU A 182 5.78 34.22 0.91
C GLU A 182 6.62 33.97 -0.36
N ALA A 183 6.32 34.80 -1.36
CA ALA A 183 6.73 34.73 -2.76
C ALA A 183 8.21 35.04 -3.01
N PHE A 184 8.76 34.37 -4.03
CA PHE A 184 9.87 34.88 -4.85
C PHE A 184 9.32 35.15 -6.27
N PRO A 185 9.68 36.26 -6.94
CA PRO A 185 9.15 36.59 -8.26
C PRO A 185 9.98 35.88 -9.35
N GLY A 186 9.30 35.17 -10.24
CA GLY A 186 9.88 34.54 -11.42
C GLY A 186 9.13 33.27 -11.77
N GLU A 187 8.46 33.27 -12.93
CA GLU A 187 7.60 32.19 -13.41
C GLU A 187 8.20 30.79 -13.22
N VAL A 188 7.61 30.03 -12.31
CA VAL A 188 7.67 28.57 -12.33
C VAL A 188 6.24 28.08 -12.49
N VAL A 189 5.99 27.43 -13.62
CA VAL A 189 4.77 26.68 -13.88
C VAL A 189 4.65 25.61 -12.79
N HIS A 190 3.93 25.94 -11.72
CA HIS A 190 3.60 25.03 -10.65
C HIS A 190 2.56 24.02 -11.16
N ARG A 191 3.03 22.94 -11.77
CA ARG A 191 2.26 21.69 -11.80
C ARG A 191 2.41 21.03 -10.43
N LEU A 192 1.69 21.57 -9.44
CA LEU A 192 1.45 20.90 -8.18
C LEU A 192 0.65 19.63 -8.51
N SER A 193 1.28 18.46 -8.35
CA SER A 193 0.58 17.18 -8.37
C SER A 193 -0.63 17.28 -7.44
N PRO A 194 -1.84 16.96 -7.89
CA PRO A 194 -3.02 16.99 -7.04
C PRO A 194 -3.03 15.75 -6.13
N CYS A 195 -2.06 15.67 -5.21
CA CYS A 195 -2.21 14.90 -4.00
C CYS A 195 -3.05 15.73 -3.04
N VAL A 196 -4.12 15.11 -2.53
CA VAL A 196 -5.12 15.67 -1.62
C VAL A 196 -6.25 16.46 -2.31
N ARG A 197 -7.22 15.71 -2.84
CA ARG A 197 -8.61 16.14 -2.77
C ARG A 197 -9.48 15.04 -2.17
N TRP A 198 -9.67 15.12 -0.85
CA TRP A 198 -10.83 14.52 -0.22
C TRP A 198 -12.09 15.20 -0.77
N LYS A 199 -12.91 14.46 -1.51
CA LYS A 199 -14.32 14.77 -1.66
C LYS A 199 -15.09 13.56 -1.18
N CYS A 200 -15.51 13.61 0.09
CA CYS A 200 -16.58 12.77 0.58
C CYS A 200 -17.81 13.12 -0.26
N LYS A 201 -18.18 12.24 -1.20
CA LYS A 201 -19.49 12.26 -1.83
C LYS A 201 -20.02 10.85 -1.74
N SER A 202 -20.86 10.63 -0.74
CA SER A 202 -21.81 9.54 -0.71
C SER A 202 -22.59 9.53 -2.04
N LEU A 203 -22.35 8.50 -2.85
CA LEU A 203 -23.22 8.15 -3.96
C LEU A 203 -23.45 6.65 -3.91
N LEU A 204 -24.38 6.27 -3.03
CA LEU A 204 -25.30 5.19 -3.31
C LEU A 204 -25.99 5.53 -4.64
N LYS A 205 -25.63 4.82 -5.71
CA LYS A 205 -26.53 4.58 -6.84
C LYS A 205 -26.77 3.08 -6.90
N ALA A 206 -27.78 2.63 -6.15
CA ALA A 206 -28.49 1.42 -6.46
C ALA A 206 -29.23 1.66 -7.79
N GLY A 207 -28.81 0.98 -8.85
CA GLY A 207 -29.62 0.87 -10.05
C GLY A 207 -30.73 -0.13 -9.80
N VAL A 208 -31.92 0.36 -9.46
CA VAL A 208 -33.17 -0.38 -9.62
C VAL A 208 -33.58 -0.17 -11.08
N GLY A 209 -33.55 -1.24 -11.86
CA GLY A 209 -34.15 -1.26 -13.19
C GLY A 209 -35.67 -1.22 -13.06
N ASN A 210 -36.30 -0.32 -13.82
CA ASN A 210 -37.72 -0.37 -14.09
C ASN A 210 -37.97 -1.46 -15.15
N THR A 211 -38.67 -2.51 -14.73
CA THR A 211 -39.70 -3.19 -15.53
C THR A 211 -40.96 -3.21 -14.69
#